data_AF-A0A0C1TTK5-F1
#
_entry.id   AF-A0A0C1TTK5-F1
#
_cell.length_a   1.000
_cell.length_b   1.000
_cell.length_c   1.000
_cell.angle_alpha   90.00
_cell.angle_beta   90.00
_cell.angle_gamma   90.00
#
_symmetry.space_group_name_H-M   'P 1'
#
loop_
_entity.id
_entity.type
_entity.pdbx_description
1 polymer ?
#
loop_
_entity_poly.entity_id
_entity_poly.type
_entity_poly.pdbx_seq_one_letter_code
_entity_poly.pdbx_strand_id
1 'polypeptide(L)' 'MSKVSHVRAELGRLYGEARRGEVDVQDASRLANLLGILHRVIASSDLEERLEAVEQRLKQEEPPK' A
#
# COMPACT_ATOMS: atom_id res chain seq x y z
N MET A 1 -11.59 -3.10 5.44
CA MET A 1 -10.41 -3.33 4.56
C MET A 1 -9.56 -2.08 4.58
N SER A 2 -8.24 -2.19 4.78
CA SER A 2 -7.30 -1.04 4.66
C SER A 2 -7.06 -0.68 3.18
N LYS A 3 -6.55 0.53 2.92
CA LYS A 3 -6.19 1.00 1.57
C LYS A 3 -5.20 0.02 0.89
N VAL A 4 -4.22 -0.47 1.64
CA VAL A 4 -3.27 -1.51 1.20
C VAL A 4 -3.95 -2.83 0.84
N SER A 5 -4.95 -3.26 1.63
CA SER A 5 -5.64 -4.53 1.38
C SER A 5 -6.44 -4.54 0.08
N HIS A 6 -6.94 -3.39 -0.38
CA HIS A 6 -7.55 -3.25 -1.71
C HIS A 6 -6.53 -3.45 -2.83
N VAL A 7 -5.37 -2.81 -2.74
CA VAL A 7 -4.31 -2.97 -3.76
C VAL A 7 -3.86 -4.43 -3.85
N ARG A 8 -3.76 -5.12 -2.71
CA ARG A 8 -3.46 -6.56 -2.68
C ARG A 8 -4.54 -7.40 -3.38
N ALA A 9 -5.82 -7.10 -3.14
CA ALA A 9 -6.92 -7.81 -3.76
C ALA A 9 -6.93 -7.61 -5.29
N GLU A 10 -6.74 -6.37 -5.75
CA GLU A 10 -6.65 -6.05 -7.18
C GLU A 10 -5.45 -6.70 -7.86
N LEU A 11 -4.28 -6.76 -7.21
CA LEU A 11 -3.13 -7.52 -7.73
C LEU A 11 -3.46 -9.01 -7.91
N GLY A 12 -4.17 -9.62 -6.94
CA GLY A 12 -4.60 -11.01 -7.02
C GLY A 12 -5.62 -11.24 -8.13
N ARG A 13 -6.57 -10.32 -8.30
CA ARG A 13 -7.56 -10.34 -9.40
C ARG A 13 -6.87 -10.29 -10.76
N LEU A 14 -5.99 -9.30 -10.95
CA LEU A 14 -5.25 -9.06 -12.19
C LEU A 14 -4.36 -10.26 -12.55
N TYR A 15 -3.70 -10.88 -11.57
CA TYR A 15 -2.96 -12.13 -11.78
C TYR A 15 -3.87 -13.25 -12.29
N GLY A 16 -5.05 -13.41 -11.69
CA GLY A 16 -6.03 -14.41 -12.12
C GLY A 16 -6.52 -14.17 -13.54
N GLU A 17 -6.85 -12.93 -13.89
CA GLU A 17 -7.30 -12.53 -15.24
C GLU A 17 -6.21 -12.79 -16.29
N ALA A 18 -4.96 -12.42 -16.02
CA ALA A 18 -3.84 -12.69 -16.90
C ALA A 18 -3.60 -14.20 -17.09
N ARG A 19 -3.71 -14.99 -16.01
CA ARG A 19 -3.53 -16.45 -16.07
C ARG A 19 -4.63 -17.15 -16.87
N ARG A 20 -5.85 -16.59 -16.89
CA ARG A 20 -6.97 -17.10 -17.71
C ARG A 20 -6.91 -16.61 -19.17
N GLY A 21 -5.98 -15.70 -19.50
CA GLY A 21 -5.87 -15.09 -20.83
C GLY A 21 -6.94 -14.03 -21.10
N GLU A 22 -7.62 -13.54 -20.06
CA GLU A 22 -8.63 -12.47 -20.17
C GLU A 22 -7.98 -11.08 -20.34
N VAL A 23 -6.74 -10.95 -19.89
CA VAL A 23 -5.89 -9.76 -20.04
C VAL A 23 -4.54 -10.22 -20.59
N ASP A 24 -3.99 -9.45 -21.54
CA ASP A 24 -2.64 -9.71 -22.04
C ASP A 24 -1.60 -9.62 -20.92
N VAL A 25 -0.63 -10.53 -20.93
CA VAL A 25 0.37 -10.63 -19.86
C VAL A 25 1.26 -9.39 -19.77
N GLN A 26 1.56 -8.73 -20.90
CA GLN A 26 2.33 -7.48 -20.89
C GLN A 26 1.52 -6.35 -20.25
N ASP A 27 0.25 -6.22 -20.61
CA ASP A 27 -0.63 -5.22 -20.02
C ASP A 27 -0.85 -5.46 -18.53
N ALA A 28 -1.07 -6.71 -18.13
CA ALA A 28 -1.16 -7.09 -16.72
C ALA A 28 0.12 -6.74 -15.95
N SER A 29 1.30 -6.95 -16.56
CA SER A 29 2.58 -6.61 -15.92
C SER A 29 2.75 -5.10 -15.74
N ARG A 30 2.33 -4.28 -16.72
CA ARG A 30 2.34 -2.81 -16.63
C ARG A 30 1.40 -2.32 -15.52
N LEU A 31 0.19 -2.85 -15.47
CA LEU A 31 -0.80 -2.52 -14.45
C LEU A 31 -0.34 -2.95 -13.04
N ALA A 32 0.25 -4.14 -12.92
CA ALA A 32 0.82 -4.62 -11.67
C ALA A 32 1.93 -3.70 -11.15
N ASN A 33 2.78 -3.17 -12.05
CA ASN A 33 3.81 -2.19 -11.66
C ASN A 33 3.21 -0.91 -11.08
N LEU A 34 2.15 -0.38 -11.70
CA LEU A 34 1.43 0.81 -11.20
C LEU A 34 0.80 0.54 -9.82
N LEU A 35 0.14 -0.60 -9.65
CA LEU A 35 -0.42 -1.03 -8.36
C LEU A 35 0.69 -1.20 -7.31
N GLY A 36 1.86 -1.71 -7.69
CA GLY A 36 3.03 -1.83 -6.82
C GLY A 36 3.60 -0.47 -6.37
N ILE A 37 3.61 0.54 -7.25
CA ILE A 37 3.96 1.92 -6.87
C ILE A 37 2.95 2.46 -5.85
N LEU A 38 1.65 2.32 -6.13
CA LEU A 38 0.59 2.78 -5.24
C LEU A 38 0.64 2.11 -3.86
N HIS A 39 0.89 0.79 -3.82
CA HIS A 39 1.08 0.05 -2.58
C HIS A 39 2.19 0.65 -1.71
N ARG A 40 3.35 0.95 -2.31
CA ARG A 40 4.49 1.54 -1.60
C ARG A 40 4.18 2.92 -1.04
N VAL A 41 3.52 3.77 -1.83
CA VAL A 41 3.14 5.13 -1.39
C VAL A 41 2.20 5.05 -0.19
N ILE A 42 1.13 4.24 -0.28
CA ILE A 42 0.17 4.07 0.82
C ILE A 42 0.87 3.52 2.06
N ALA A 43 1.70 2.48 1.89
CA ALA A 43 2.40 1.88 3.02
C ALA A 43 3.39 2.85 3.70
N SER A 44 4.05 3.71 2.93
CA SER A 44 4.93 4.77 3.48
C SER A 44 4.13 5.78 4.27
N SER A 45 3.05 6.33 3.71
CA SER A 45 2.22 7.32 4.39
C SER A 45 1.56 6.76 5.65
N ASP A 46 1.04 5.53 5.61
CA ASP A 46 0.46 4.87 6.80
C ASP A 46 1.51 4.69 7.91
N LEU A 47 2.79 4.44 7.57
CA LEU A 47 3.87 4.34 8.55
C LEU A 47 4.29 5.71 9.08
N GLU A 48 4.37 6.73 8.22
CA GLU A 48 4.66 8.12 8.60
C GLU A 48 3.62 8.66 9.58
N GLU A 49 2.32 8.49 9.30
CA GLU A 49 1.21 8.90 10.18
C GLU A 49 1.31 8.21 11.56
N ARG A 50 1.62 6.91 11.57
CA ARG A 50 1.77 6.15 12.82
C ARG A 50 3.01 6.58 13.61
N LEU A 51 4.11 6.89 12.93
CA LEU A 51 5.34 7.37 13.56
C LEU A 51 5.10 8.74 14.19
N GLU A 52 4.48 9.67 13.46
CA GLU A 52 4.14 10.99 13.98
C GLU A 52 3.25 10.89 15.22
N ALA A 53 2.25 10.02 15.22
CA ALA A 53 1.42 9.78 16.40
C ALA A 53 2.21 9.26 17.61
N VAL A 54 3.23 8.43 17.40
CA VAL A 54 4.12 7.96 18.48
C VAL A 54 5.01 9.09 18.97
N GLU A 55 5.63 9.86 18.07
CA GLU A 55 6.49 10.98 18.42
C GLU A 55 5.74 12.07 19.20
N GLN A 56 4.48 12.35 18.84
CA GLN A 56 3.62 13.28 19.58
C GLN A 56 3.32 12.79 21.00
N ARG A 57 3.05 11.48 21.17
CA ARG A 57 2.84 10.90 22.51
C ARG A 57 4.08 10.99 23.37
N LEU A 58 5.25 10.68 22.81
CA LEU A 58 6.52 10.77 23.52
C LEU A 58 6.83 12.21 23.97
N LYS A 59 6.53 13.22 23.15
CA LYS A 59 6.66 14.64 23.53
C LYS A 59 5.72 15.06 24.66
N GLN A 60 4.53 14.46 24.74
CA GLN A 60 3.56 14.75 25.81
C GLN A 60 3.95 14.12 27.16
N GLU A 61 4.71 13.01 27.11
CA GLU A 61 5.19 12.28 28.29
C GLU A 61 6.50 12.84 28.85
N GLU A 62 7.20 13.72 28.11
CA GLU A 62 8.37 14.43 28.64
C GLU A 62 7.95 15.42 29.74
N PRO A 63 8.49 15.30 30.98
CA PRO A 63 8.21 16.26 32.03
C PRO A 63 8.77 17.64 31.62
N PRO A 64 8.07 18.75 31.96
CA PRO A 64 8.55 20.07 31.62
C PRO A 64 9.93 20.30 32.25
N LYS A 65 10.89 20.74 31.41
CA LYS A 65 12.22 21.20 31.83
C LYS A 65 12.14 22.48 32.66
#